data_AF-A0A3D0VLG0-F1
#
_entry.id   AF-A0A3D0VLG0-F1
#
_cell.length_a   1.000
_cell.length_b   1.000
_cell.length_c   1.000
_cell.angle_alpha   90.00
_cell.angle_beta   90.00
_cell.angle_gamma   90.00
#
_symmetry.space_group_name_H-M   'P 1'
#
loop_
_entity.id
_entity.type
_entity.pdbx_description
1 polymer ?
#
loop_
_entity_poly.entity_id
_entity_poly.type
_entity_poly.pdbx_seq_one_letter_code
_entity_poly.pdbx_strand_id
1 'polypeptide(L)'
;MKGGLLFTLFIFFVTSGIAQAQTSDNPVTNKYSYSFTGDATQQQLDKLEAGMYNISGVVQVKIVFKNDTKAGLLTFTFSEYKKAGEQDNGLNAADVKRLIADSGLVPNEFKEL
;
A
#
# COMPACT_ATOMS: atom_id res chain seq x y z
N MET A 1 -28.78 60.24 24.02
CA MET A 1 -28.08 59.35 24.96
C MET A 1 -29.06 58.90 26.03
N LYS A 2 -29.26 57.59 26.15
CA LYS A 2 -30.03 56.77 27.11
C LYS A 2 -30.43 55.55 26.27
N GLY A 3 -29.62 54.52 26.18
CA GLY A 3 -29.19 53.68 27.31
C GLY A 3 -29.93 52.36 27.09
N GLY A 4 -29.25 51.42 26.42
CA GLY A 4 -29.83 50.15 26.06
C GLY A 4 -29.76 49.11 27.18
N LEU A 5 -30.01 47.89 26.72
CA LEU A 5 -29.70 46.59 27.31
C LEU A 5 -30.84 45.88 28.06
N LEU A 6 -30.79 44.54 27.88
CA LEU A 6 -31.46 43.44 28.57
C LEU A 6 -32.67 42.86 27.80
N PHE A 7 -32.80 41.56 27.53
CA PHE A 7 -31.98 40.39 27.83
C PHE A 7 -32.49 39.22 26.96
N THR A 8 -31.57 38.47 26.35
CA THR A 8 -31.55 37.02 26.10
C THR A 8 -32.87 36.25 25.87
N LEU A 9 -33.00 35.66 24.67
CA LEU A 9 -33.58 34.32 24.50
C LEU A 9 -32.92 33.60 23.31
N PHE A 10 -31.82 32.88 23.57
CA PHE A 10 -31.25 31.92 22.63
C PHE A 10 -31.97 30.59 22.83
N ILE A 11 -32.82 30.23 21.87
CA ILE A 11 -33.53 28.94 21.86
C ILE A 11 -32.56 27.84 21.44
N PHE A 12 -32.60 26.77 22.21
CA PHE A 12 -31.85 25.52 22.14
C PHE A 12 -31.63 25.00 20.71
N PHE A 13 -30.36 24.86 20.32
CA PHE A 13 -29.93 23.91 19.29
C PHE A 13 -29.94 22.52 19.92
N VAL A 14 -30.86 21.65 19.50
CA VAL A 14 -30.73 20.20 19.71
C VAL A 14 -30.49 19.58 18.35
N THR A 15 -29.23 19.60 17.92
CA THR A 15 -28.82 18.78 16.78
C THR A 15 -28.62 17.36 17.30
N SER A 16 -29.52 16.48 16.91
CA SER A 16 -29.33 15.04 17.03
C SER A 16 -28.17 14.63 16.13
N GLY A 17 -26.95 14.72 16.64
CA GLY A 17 -25.78 14.13 16.02
C GLY A 17 -25.87 12.62 16.15
N ILE A 18 -26.56 11.96 15.22
CA ILE A 18 -26.30 10.55 14.96
C ILE A 18 -24.88 10.52 14.39
N ALA A 19 -23.90 10.22 15.23
CA ALA A 19 -22.60 9.81 14.79
C ALA A 19 -22.78 8.46 14.07
N GLN A 20 -23.09 8.51 12.78
CA GLN A 20 -22.92 7.36 11.91
C GLN A 20 -21.43 7.07 11.91
N ALA A 21 -21.03 6.00 12.59
CA ALA A 21 -19.70 5.44 12.43
C ALA A 21 -19.56 5.04 10.96
N GLN A 22 -18.94 5.91 10.16
CA GLN A 22 -18.48 5.55 8.83
C GLN A 22 -17.40 4.49 9.04
N THR A 23 -17.76 3.22 8.90
CA THR A 23 -16.79 2.17 8.58
C THR A 23 -16.33 2.47 7.17
N SER A 24 -15.34 3.34 7.04
CA SER A 24 -14.67 3.57 5.78
C SER A 24 -13.99 2.26 5.41
N ASP A 25 -14.59 1.53 4.48
CA ASP A 25 -14.01 0.36 3.81
C ASP A 25 -12.93 0.84 2.84
N ASN A 26 -11.99 1.64 3.36
CA ASN A 26 -10.86 2.15 2.61
C ASN A 26 -9.81 1.04 2.58
N PRO A 27 -9.30 0.68 1.40
CA PRO A 27 -8.20 -0.27 1.32
C PRO A 27 -7.01 0.25 2.13
N VAL A 28 -6.43 -0.63 2.95
CA VAL A 28 -5.17 -0.33 3.63
C VAL A 28 -4.07 -0.55 2.61
N THR A 29 -3.30 0.50 2.32
CA THR A 29 -2.18 0.41 1.38
C THR A 29 -0.87 0.45 2.14
N ASN A 30 -0.08 -0.60 1.97
CA ASN A 30 1.24 -0.74 2.57
C ASN A 30 2.29 -0.76 1.48
N LYS A 31 3.47 -0.22 1.77
CA LYS A 31 4.59 -0.20 0.84
C LYS A 31 5.64 -1.20 1.29
N TYR A 32 6.21 -1.89 0.33
CA TYR A 32 7.22 -2.91 0.58
C TYR A 32 8.39 -2.72 -0.37
N SER A 33 9.53 -3.26 0.03
CA SER A 33 10.71 -3.35 -0.79
C SER A 33 11.35 -4.74 -0.70
N TYR A 34 11.91 -5.18 -1.82
CA TYR A 34 12.68 -6.41 -1.91
C TYR A 34 13.96 -6.10 -2.70
N SER A 35 15.11 -6.27 -2.04
CA SER A 35 16.42 -6.16 -2.71
C SER A 35 16.81 -7.47 -3.39
N PHE A 36 17.49 -7.36 -4.53
CA PHE A 36 17.97 -8.52 -5.27
C PHE A 36 19.32 -8.22 -5.92
N THR A 37 20.04 -9.27 -6.31
CA THR A 37 21.32 -9.18 -7.01
C THR A 37 21.34 -10.12 -8.21
N GLY A 38 22.21 -9.82 -9.18
CA GLY A 38 22.42 -10.64 -10.37
C GLY A 38 22.61 -9.81 -11.63
N ASP A 39 22.97 -10.48 -12.72
CA ASP A 39 23.03 -9.90 -14.05
C ASP A 39 21.62 -9.79 -14.63
N ALA A 40 20.96 -8.67 -14.34
CA ALA A 40 19.62 -8.39 -14.86
C ALA A 40 19.69 -7.79 -16.27
N THR A 41 19.07 -8.49 -17.23
CA THR A 41 18.71 -7.94 -18.54
C THR A 41 17.39 -7.19 -18.45
N GLN A 42 17.12 -6.26 -19.39
CA GLN A 42 15.84 -5.56 -19.44
C GLN A 42 14.65 -6.54 -19.50
N GLN A 43 14.78 -7.61 -20.28
CA GLN A 43 13.74 -8.65 -20.39
C GLN A 43 13.43 -9.33 -19.04
N GLN A 44 14.44 -9.54 -18.19
CA GLN A 44 14.21 -10.11 -16.85
C GLN A 44 13.52 -9.12 -15.91
N LEU A 45 13.87 -7.83 -16.02
CA LEU A 45 13.22 -6.77 -15.25
C LEU A 45 11.75 -6.58 -15.66
N ASP A 46 11.47 -6.61 -16.97
CA ASP A 46 10.10 -6.51 -17.50
C ASP A 46 9.26 -7.72 -17.07
N LYS A 47 9.85 -8.93 -17.09
CA LYS A 47 9.18 -10.16 -16.60
C LYS A 47 8.88 -10.07 -15.11
N LEU A 48 9.82 -9.56 -14.31
CA LEU A 48 9.64 -9.37 -12.87
C LEU A 48 8.51 -8.36 -12.61
N GLU A 49 8.51 -7.22 -13.30
CA GLU A 49 7.46 -6.21 -13.15
C GLU A 49 6.08 -6.75 -13.53
N ALA A 50 5.96 -7.41 -14.68
CA ALA A 50 4.70 -8.02 -15.12
C ALA A 50 4.22 -9.09 -14.13
N GLY A 51 5.13 -9.92 -13.61
CA GLY A 51 4.80 -10.92 -12.61
C GLY A 51 4.30 -10.33 -11.29
N MET A 52 4.82 -9.16 -10.89
CA MET A 52 4.38 -8.48 -9.67
C MET A 52 2.93 -8.01 -9.78
N TYR A 53 2.51 -7.54 -10.96
CA TYR A 53 1.11 -7.16 -11.19
C TYR A 53 0.14 -8.35 -11.25
N ASN A 54 0.64 -9.59 -11.37
CA ASN A 54 -0.19 -10.80 -11.22
C ASN A 54 -0.44 -11.17 -9.75
N ILE A 55 0.29 -10.57 -8.80
CA ILE A 55 0.04 -10.75 -7.38
C ILE A 55 -1.18 -9.90 -7.00
N SER A 56 -2.28 -10.57 -6.64
CA SER A 56 -3.51 -9.91 -6.22
C SER A 56 -3.23 -8.92 -5.08
N GLY A 57 -3.68 -7.67 -5.22
CA GLY A 57 -3.45 -6.60 -4.25
C GLY A 57 -2.25 -5.70 -4.58
N VAL A 58 -1.35 -6.07 -5.48
CA VAL A 58 -0.29 -5.15 -5.94
C VAL A 58 -0.89 -4.09 -6.86
N VAL A 59 -0.73 -2.81 -6.49
CA VAL A 59 -1.29 -1.66 -7.22
C VAL A 59 -0.23 -0.78 -7.86
N GLN A 60 1.02 -0.90 -7.43
CA GLN A 60 2.13 -0.14 -7.98
C GLN A 60 3.42 -0.93 -7.85
N VAL A 61 4.24 -0.92 -8.89
CA VAL A 61 5.56 -1.54 -8.93
C VAL A 61 6.58 -0.53 -9.44
N LYS A 62 7.77 -0.55 -8.87
CA LYS A 62 8.93 0.22 -9.34
C LYS A 62 10.18 -0.63 -9.14
N ILE A 63 10.96 -0.78 -10.19
CA ILE A 63 12.25 -1.48 -10.13
C ILE A 63 13.37 -0.50 -10.43
N VAL A 64 14.39 -0.49 -9.56
CA VAL A 64 15.63 0.27 -9.78
C VAL A 64 16.77 -0.72 -9.82
N PHE A 65 17.48 -0.80 -10.94
CA PHE A 65 18.64 -1.68 -11.10
C PHE A 65 19.91 -0.85 -11.33
N LYS A 66 20.98 -1.19 -10.62
CA LYS A 66 22.30 -0.57 -10.74
C LYS A 66 23.27 -1.57 -11.33
N ASN A 67 23.52 -1.45 -12.63
CA ASN A 67 24.38 -2.39 -13.36
C ASN A 67 25.81 -2.47 -12.80
N ASP A 68 26.36 -1.37 -12.27
CA ASP A 68 27.72 -1.33 -11.70
C ASP A 68 27.88 -2.25 -10.49
N THR A 69 26.81 -2.39 -9.71
CA THR A 69 26.81 -3.21 -8.47
C THR A 69 26.06 -4.52 -8.62
N LYS A 70 25.48 -4.77 -9.79
CA LYS A 70 24.60 -5.92 -10.07
C LYS A 70 23.52 -6.08 -9.01
N ALA A 71 23.02 -4.96 -8.50
CA ALA A 71 22.06 -4.91 -7.42
C ALA A 71 20.81 -4.13 -7.86
N GLY A 72 19.65 -4.63 -7.46
CA GLY A 72 18.37 -4.00 -7.71
C GLY A 72 17.51 -3.90 -6.47
N LEU A 73 16.57 -2.97 -6.53
CA LEU A 73 15.54 -2.75 -5.53
C LEU A 73 14.19 -2.74 -6.23
N LEU A 74 13.35 -3.71 -5.86
CA LEU A 74 11.94 -3.75 -6.19
C LEU A 74 11.19 -3.03 -5.07
N THR A 75 10.38 -2.02 -5.41
CA THR A 75 9.47 -1.33 -4.49
C THR A 75 8.06 -1.50 -5.02
N PHE A 76 7.12 -1.87 -4.15
CA PHE A 76 5.73 -2.05 -4.56
C PHE A 76 4.75 -1.62 -3.47
N THR A 77 3.56 -1.22 -3.91
CA THR A 77 2.44 -0.91 -3.03
C THR A 77 1.44 -2.06 -3.10
N PHE A 78 1.03 -2.56 -1.95
CA PHE A 78 0.03 -3.61 -1.78
C PHE A 78 -1.21 -3.03 -1.10
N SER A 79 -2.38 -3.37 -1.60
CA SER A 79 -3.68 -2.89 -1.16
C SER A 79 -4.49 -4.05 -0.58
N GLU A 80 -4.73 -4.01 0.72
CA GLU A 80 -5.58 -4.98 1.42
C GLU A 80 -7.00 -4.45 1.57
N TYR A 81 -7.97 -5.21 1.06
CA TYR A 81 -9.38 -4.99 1.35
C TYR A 81 -9.76 -5.86 2.56
N LYS A 82 -10.12 -5.23 3.68
CA LYS A 82 -10.59 -5.94 4.87
C LYS A 82 -12.05 -6.35 4.68
N LYS A 83 -12.30 -7.40 3.89
CA LYS A 83 -13.63 -8.01 3.83
C LYS A 83 -13.86 -8.81 5.12
N ALA A 84 -14.90 -8.43 5.87
CA ALA A 84 -15.29 -9.13 7.09
C ALA A 84 -15.63 -10.59 6.78
N GLY A 85 -14.85 -11.53 7.30
CA GLY A 85 -15.09 -12.97 7.20
C GLY A 85 -14.29 -13.72 6.13
N GLU A 86 -13.42 -13.05 5.36
CA GLU A 86 -12.55 -13.70 4.39
C GLU A 86 -11.18 -14.04 5.00
N GLN A 87 -10.63 -15.21 4.63
CA GLN A 87 -9.30 -15.67 5.02
C GLN A 87 -8.25 -14.61 4.64
N ASP A 88 -7.29 -14.36 5.53
CA ASP A 88 -6.27 -13.33 5.37
C ASP A 88 -5.53 -13.47 4.02
N ASN A 89 -5.94 -12.66 3.05
CA ASN A 89 -5.31 -12.56 1.72
C ASN A 89 -4.18 -11.52 1.74
N GLY A 90 -3.46 -11.44 2.87
CA GLY A 90 -2.32 -10.56 3.04
C GLY A 90 -1.18 -10.90 2.08
N LEU A 91 -0.24 -9.96 1.94
CA LEU A 91 0.92 -10.12 1.08
C LEU A 91 1.74 -11.36 1.47
N ASN A 92 1.92 -12.29 0.53
CA ASN A 92 2.87 -13.38 0.70
C ASN A 92 4.25 -13.01 0.14
N ALA A 93 5.17 -12.63 1.04
CA ALA A 93 6.55 -12.31 0.67
C ALA A 93 7.28 -13.48 -0.02
N ALA A 94 6.85 -14.73 0.20
CA ALA A 94 7.44 -15.89 -0.48
C ALA A 94 7.11 -15.92 -1.98
N ASP A 95 5.95 -15.39 -2.39
CA ASP A 95 5.57 -15.33 -3.80
C ASP A 95 6.39 -14.28 -4.55
N VAL A 96 6.63 -13.13 -3.92
CA VAL A 96 7.57 -12.12 -4.44
C VAL A 96 8.99 -12.70 -4.55
N LYS A 97 9.44 -13.43 -3.52
CA LYS A 97 10.75 -14.08 -3.53
C LYS A 97 10.90 -15.08 -4.68
N ARG A 98 9.89 -15.94 -4.89
CA ARG A 98 9.86 -16.91 -5.99
C ARG A 98 9.91 -16.20 -7.33
N LEU A 99 9.12 -15.13 -7.51
CA LEU A 99 9.09 -14.39 -8.75
C LEU A 99 10.44 -13.77 -9.12
N ILE A 100 11.18 -13.24 -8.13
CA ILE A 100 12.55 -12.75 -8.33
C ILE A 100 13.46 -13.90 -8.79
N ALA A 101 13.38 -15.06 -8.13
CA ALA A 101 14.17 -16.25 -8.50
C ALA A 101 13.81 -16.79 -9.91
N ASP A 102 12.53 -16.83 -10.27
CA ASP A 102 12.02 -17.27 -11.58
C ASP A 102 12.38 -16.31 -12.71
N SER A 103 12.80 -15.09 -12.37
CA SER A 103 13.36 -14.10 -13.28
C SER A 103 14.88 -14.27 -13.44
N GLY A 104 15.49 -15.26 -12.77
CA GLY A 104 16.93 -15.53 -12.82
C GLY A 104 17.76 -14.59 -11.93
N LEU A 105 17.13 -13.94 -10.96
CA LEU A 105 17.77 -13.01 -10.03
C LEU A 105 17.84 -13.63 -8.63
N VAL A 106 18.76 -13.14 -7.81
CA VAL A 106 18.97 -13.65 -6.45
C VAL A 106 18.25 -12.73 -5.45
N PRO A 107 17.17 -13.18 -4.80
CA PRO A 107 16.48 -12.38 -3.79
C PRO A 107 17.32 -12.29 -2.51
N ASN A 108 17.40 -11.10 -1.94
CA ASN A 108 18.18 -10.81 -0.73
C ASN A 108 17.24 -10.49 0.44
N GLU A 109 16.92 -9.22 0.64
CA GLU A 109 16.21 -8.73 1.82
C GLU A 109 14.84 -8.16 1.48
N PHE A 110 13.84 -8.51 2.29
CA PHE A 110 12.47 -7.99 2.22
C PHE A 110 12.18 -7.06 3.40
N LYS A 111 11.54 -5.92 3.15
CA LYS A 111 11.21 -4.88 4.14
C LYS A 111 9.87 -4.22 3.85
N GLU A 112 9.11 -3.94 4.91
CA GLU A 112 8.00 -2.98 4.88
C GLU A 112 8.55 -1.55 5.06
N LEU A 113 7.96 -0.57 4.38
CA LEU A 113 8.43 0.82 4.28
C LEU A 113 7.55 1.82 5.02
#